data_AF-A0A917QDG7-F1
#
_entry.id   AF-A0A917QDG7-F1
#
_cell.length_a   1.000
_cell.length_b   1.000
_cell.length_c   1.000
_cell.angle_alpha   90.00
_cell.angle_beta   90.00
_cell.angle_gamma   90.00
#
_symmetry.space_group_name_H-M   'P 1'
#
loop_
_entity.id
_entity.type
_entity.pdbx_description
1 polymer ?
#
loop_
_entity_poly.entity_id
_entity_poly.type
_entity_poly.pdbx_seq_one_letter_code
_entity_poly.pdbx_strand_id
1 'polypeptide(L)'
;MGGIDKPGLEIGGRSMLDTALAAVAGCADIVVVGPQRDNLKPTIKQVRETPAGAGPVAAIGAALDLSGSAPWVIVLGADMPFLTPSAIDALLSAATQSNTETFAIDADGRPQYLVGVWRREVLKDALSQLDSLANQPMKAIVPTNPTLVAVPDIADCDTPEQVVAARAVAARSATKFTLDEAREGLIARLTPLEPHTAPLAQAQGGALAQPITAAGALPRFDVSAMDGYAVNGDSPWQLRRDIGFAGGARPDGLRSGEAVRIATGAHVPDGTTAVVRDEFATIDGDILARTENTPIRDDIRRAGEDRNVGDLVAQAGTRVTPALRSAAASVEVTHAEVRGPLKARIVMTGDEIRADGPLQLGQTRDSIGPVLPDYLQFYGVEIVDRVHLRDTANGFDETLSNATDVDLVVVVGATGGGAADQLRAALARINATNIVERLALRPGGSTVVAETASNTTIFGLPGNPFAAIAVLAALTPSIVAARTASPPPRRIVGPLHNAAEVATNATRITAARYAPDGGFLGDPHLRTAHLAGLIDRDGLVVVRPDTPDGGTVEFLPLPR
;
A
#
# COMPACT_ATOMS: atom_id res chain seq x y z
N MET A 1 -36.15 12.30 1.00
CA MET A 1 -35.37 12.15 2.25
C MET A 1 -34.51 13.40 2.38
N GLY A 2 -34.65 14.20 3.44
CA GLY A 2 -33.86 15.46 3.57
C GLY A 2 -34.12 16.51 2.48
N GLY A 3 -35.33 16.58 1.91
CA GLY A 3 -35.69 17.54 0.86
C GLY A 3 -35.34 17.14 -0.58
N ILE A 4 -34.54 16.09 -0.77
CA ILE A 4 -34.19 15.53 -2.10
C ILE A 4 -35.11 14.35 -2.44
N ASP A 5 -35.55 14.26 -3.69
CA ASP A 5 -36.36 13.16 -4.20
C ASP A 5 -35.52 11.89 -4.38
N LYS A 6 -36.11 10.70 -4.17
CA LYS A 6 -35.36 9.43 -4.11
C LYS A 6 -34.42 9.24 -5.32
N PRO A 7 -34.85 9.42 -6.59
CA PRO A 7 -33.96 9.24 -7.75
C PRO A 7 -32.78 10.22 -7.82
N GLY A 8 -32.84 11.33 -7.09
CA GLY A 8 -31.76 12.31 -6.98
C GLY A 8 -30.67 11.94 -5.96
N LEU A 9 -30.86 10.91 -5.14
CA LEU A 9 -29.84 10.50 -4.18
C LEU A 9 -28.65 9.82 -4.88
N GLU A 10 -27.44 10.17 -4.43
CA GLU A 10 -26.19 9.58 -4.93
C GLU A 10 -25.79 8.32 -4.19
N ILE A 11 -25.43 7.28 -4.97
CA ILE A 11 -24.89 5.99 -4.54
C ILE A 11 -23.64 5.72 -5.39
N GLY A 12 -22.47 5.60 -4.76
CA GLY A 12 -21.21 5.36 -5.49
C GLY A 12 -20.76 6.50 -6.40
N GLY A 13 -21.08 7.76 -6.07
CA GLY A 13 -20.71 8.93 -6.86
C GLY A 13 -21.60 9.19 -8.08
N ARG A 14 -22.75 8.50 -8.18
CA ARG A 14 -23.73 8.66 -9.26
C ARG A 14 -25.15 8.71 -8.69
N SER A 15 -26.04 9.53 -9.26
CA SER A 15 -27.45 9.54 -8.85
C SER A 15 -28.16 8.26 -9.32
N MET A 16 -29.17 7.81 -8.58
CA MET A 16 -29.95 6.62 -8.99
C MET A 16 -30.64 6.81 -10.35
N LEU A 17 -31.08 8.03 -10.67
CA LEU A 17 -31.59 8.37 -11.99
C LEU A 17 -30.52 8.21 -13.07
N ASP A 18 -29.30 8.69 -12.85
CA ASP A 18 -28.20 8.55 -13.83
C ASP A 18 -27.82 7.07 -14.05
N THR A 19 -27.93 6.23 -13.02
CA THR A 19 -27.77 4.78 -13.15
C THR A 19 -28.85 4.19 -14.06
N ALA A 20 -30.12 4.51 -13.82
CA ALA A 20 -31.22 4.04 -14.66
C ALA A 20 -31.07 4.51 -16.12
N LEU A 21 -30.73 5.79 -16.35
CA LEU A 21 -30.50 6.35 -17.68
C LEU A 21 -29.33 5.67 -18.41
N ALA A 22 -28.28 5.26 -17.69
CA ALA A 22 -27.18 4.52 -18.28
C ALA A 22 -27.59 3.12 -18.73
N ALA A 23 -28.43 2.44 -17.94
CA ALA A 23 -28.91 1.10 -18.24
C ALA A 23 -29.72 1.07 -19.55
N VAL A 24 -30.42 2.15 -19.90
CA VAL A 24 -31.22 2.28 -21.14
C VAL A 24 -30.61 3.22 -22.17
N ALA A 25 -29.32 3.52 -22.08
CA ALA A 25 -28.67 4.46 -23.01
C ALA A 25 -28.73 4.01 -24.49
N GLY A 26 -28.97 2.72 -24.76
CA GLY A 26 -29.16 2.15 -26.09
C GLY A 26 -30.58 2.28 -26.66
N CYS A 27 -31.56 2.77 -25.88
CA CYS A 27 -32.94 2.94 -26.35
C CYS A 27 -33.06 4.12 -27.33
N ALA A 28 -33.88 3.95 -28.37
CA ALA A 28 -34.12 4.99 -29.37
C ALA A 28 -34.84 6.22 -28.81
N ASP A 29 -35.75 6.01 -27.85
CA ASP A 29 -36.50 7.05 -27.16
C ASP A 29 -36.45 6.80 -25.64
N ILE A 30 -36.14 7.84 -24.87
CA ILE A 30 -36.11 7.79 -23.41
C ILE A 30 -37.02 8.91 -22.89
N VAL A 31 -37.98 8.56 -22.04
CA VAL A 31 -38.88 9.49 -21.36
C VAL A 31 -38.70 9.33 -19.85
N VAL A 32 -38.38 10.41 -19.16
CA VAL A 32 -38.31 10.46 -17.69
C VAL A 32 -39.61 11.07 -17.16
N VAL A 33 -40.25 10.38 -16.22
CA VAL A 33 -41.50 10.83 -15.61
C VAL A 33 -41.25 11.31 -14.19
N GLY A 34 -41.65 12.54 -13.88
CA GLY A 34 -41.52 13.11 -12.53
C GLY A 34 -41.33 14.63 -12.53
N PRO A 35 -40.76 15.19 -11.45
CA PRO A 35 -40.39 16.60 -11.39
C PRO A 35 -39.39 16.97 -12.50
N GLN A 36 -39.49 18.20 -13.02
CA GLN A 36 -38.58 18.72 -14.04
C GLN A 36 -37.14 18.74 -13.53
N ARG A 37 -36.19 18.33 -14.38
CA ARG A 37 -34.75 18.31 -14.08
C ARG A 37 -33.96 19.04 -15.18
N ASP A 38 -33.16 20.02 -14.77
CA ASP A 38 -32.41 20.89 -15.69
C ASP A 38 -31.14 20.24 -16.26
N ASN A 39 -30.67 19.18 -15.61
CA ASN A 39 -29.39 18.51 -15.83
C ASN A 39 -29.50 17.23 -16.71
N LEU A 40 -30.64 17.00 -17.36
CA LEU A 40 -30.80 15.90 -18.32
C LEU A 40 -30.40 16.33 -19.73
N LYS A 41 -29.92 15.37 -20.53
CA LYS A 41 -29.56 15.61 -21.94
C LYS A 41 -30.80 16.11 -22.71
N PRO A 42 -30.66 17.06 -23.67
CA PRO A 42 -31.78 17.58 -24.45
C PRO A 42 -32.56 16.52 -25.24
N THR A 43 -31.94 15.36 -25.51
CA THR A 43 -32.57 14.23 -26.20
C THR A 43 -33.51 13.40 -25.31
N ILE A 44 -33.45 13.57 -23.98
CA ILE A 44 -34.31 12.87 -23.02
C ILE A 44 -35.57 13.69 -22.82
N LYS A 45 -36.72 13.11 -23.17
CA LYS A 45 -38.03 13.74 -22.98
C LYS A 45 -38.40 13.69 -21.49
N GLN A 46 -39.09 14.72 -21.00
CA GLN A 46 -39.57 14.78 -19.62
C GLN A 46 -41.07 15.01 -19.62
N VAL A 47 -41.78 14.33 -18.74
CA VAL A 47 -43.23 14.52 -18.52
C VAL A 47 -43.53 14.33 -17.03
N ARG A 48 -44.68 14.80 -16.58
CA ARG A 48 -45.18 14.54 -15.24
C ARG A 48 -46.59 14.00 -15.31
N GLU A 49 -46.87 12.96 -14.53
CA GLU A 49 -48.20 12.40 -14.40
C GLU A 49 -49.19 13.40 -13.79
N THR A 50 -50.45 13.28 -14.17
CA THR A 50 -51.53 14.16 -13.70
C THR A 50 -52.62 13.34 -13.00
N PRO A 51 -52.96 13.64 -11.72
CA PRO A 51 -52.28 14.59 -10.83
C PRO A 51 -50.87 14.13 -10.45
N ALA A 52 -50.00 15.05 -10.04
CA ALA A 52 -48.65 14.71 -9.60
C ALA A 52 -48.68 13.75 -8.39
N GLY A 53 -47.86 12.70 -8.42
CA GLY A 53 -47.85 11.67 -7.39
C GLY A 53 -48.96 10.62 -7.55
N ALA A 54 -49.65 10.56 -8.69
CA ALA A 54 -50.69 9.58 -8.98
C ALA A 54 -50.19 8.12 -9.14
N GLY A 55 -48.91 7.86 -8.91
CA GLY A 55 -48.35 6.51 -8.89
C GLY A 55 -47.87 6.00 -10.25
N PRO A 56 -47.36 4.74 -10.29
CA PRO A 56 -46.57 4.23 -11.40
C PRO A 56 -47.37 4.03 -12.69
N VAL A 57 -48.63 3.59 -12.61
CA VAL A 57 -49.46 3.37 -13.81
C VAL A 57 -49.81 4.68 -14.51
N ALA A 58 -50.15 5.74 -13.74
CA ALA A 58 -50.34 7.07 -14.29
C ALA A 58 -49.05 7.63 -14.94
N ALA A 59 -47.90 7.36 -14.33
CA ALA A 59 -46.60 7.73 -14.89
C ALA A 59 -46.31 7.04 -16.23
N ILE A 60 -46.57 5.73 -16.33
CA ILE A 60 -46.41 4.98 -17.57
C ILE A 60 -47.36 5.52 -18.66
N GLY A 61 -48.62 5.80 -18.33
CA GLY A 61 -49.56 6.40 -19.27
C GLY A 61 -49.06 7.72 -19.85
N ALA A 62 -48.62 8.64 -18.98
CA ALA A 62 -48.06 9.93 -19.40
C ALA A 62 -46.79 9.79 -20.26
N ALA A 63 -45.93 8.80 -19.96
CA ALA A 63 -44.74 8.52 -20.76
C ALA A 63 -45.07 7.95 -22.14
N LEU A 64 -46.07 7.05 -22.22
CA LEU A 64 -46.39 6.32 -23.44
C LEU A 64 -46.85 7.26 -24.55
N ASP A 65 -47.55 8.33 -24.20
CA ASP A 65 -48.00 9.39 -25.10
C ASP A 65 -46.83 10.20 -25.70
N LEU A 66 -45.71 10.32 -24.99
CA LEU A 66 -44.49 11.02 -25.47
C LEU A 66 -43.45 10.07 -26.10
N SER A 67 -43.57 8.77 -25.85
CA SER A 67 -42.64 7.74 -26.35
C SER A 67 -42.81 7.49 -27.85
N GLY A 68 -41.76 6.98 -28.50
CA GLY A 68 -41.78 6.64 -29.92
C GLY A 68 -42.62 5.40 -30.27
N SER A 69 -42.55 4.96 -31.53
CA SER A 69 -43.34 3.83 -32.06
C SER A 69 -42.66 2.46 -31.95
N ALA A 70 -41.62 2.34 -31.13
CA ALA A 70 -40.91 1.07 -30.95
C ALA A 70 -41.86 -0.03 -30.43
N PRO A 71 -41.74 -1.28 -30.94
CA PRO A 71 -42.65 -2.37 -30.56
C PRO A 71 -42.45 -2.84 -29.11
N TRP A 72 -41.29 -2.56 -28.53
CA TRP A 72 -40.92 -2.91 -27.17
C TRP A 72 -40.74 -1.64 -26.32
N VAL A 73 -41.29 -1.64 -25.12
CA VAL A 73 -41.20 -0.55 -24.15
C VAL A 73 -40.53 -1.08 -22.89
N ILE A 74 -39.47 -0.41 -22.45
CA ILE A 74 -38.77 -0.73 -21.20
C ILE A 74 -39.28 0.21 -20.12
N VAL A 75 -39.79 -0.36 -19.03
CA VAL A 75 -40.29 0.37 -17.85
C VAL A 75 -39.32 0.13 -16.71
N LEU A 76 -38.74 1.22 -16.16
CA LEU A 76 -37.75 1.19 -15.09
C LEU A 76 -38.12 2.12 -13.93
N GLY A 77 -38.05 1.59 -12.71
CA GLY A 77 -37.94 2.38 -11.48
C GLY A 77 -36.60 3.10 -11.44
N ALA A 78 -36.61 4.38 -11.05
CA ALA A 78 -35.40 5.22 -10.97
C ALA A 78 -34.75 5.20 -9.58
N ASP A 79 -35.11 4.25 -8.74
CA ASP A 79 -34.68 4.02 -7.35
C ASP A 79 -33.82 2.75 -7.20
N MET A 80 -33.28 2.25 -8.30
CA MET A 80 -32.45 1.04 -8.36
C MET A 80 -30.98 1.39 -8.61
N PRO A 81 -30.14 1.43 -7.57
CA PRO A 81 -28.78 1.99 -7.66
C PRO A 81 -27.75 1.12 -8.38
N PHE A 82 -28.05 -0.15 -8.64
CA PHE A 82 -27.12 -1.11 -9.26
C PHE A 82 -27.58 -1.65 -10.61
N LEU A 83 -28.63 -1.06 -11.19
CA LEU A 83 -29.16 -1.47 -12.49
C LEU A 83 -28.10 -1.30 -13.60
N THR A 84 -27.94 -2.31 -14.46
CA THR A 84 -26.91 -2.34 -15.51
C THR A 84 -27.50 -2.48 -16.92
N PRO A 85 -26.78 -2.07 -17.98
CA PRO A 85 -27.22 -2.34 -19.36
C PRO A 85 -27.40 -3.84 -19.65
N SER A 86 -26.53 -4.71 -19.11
CA SER A 86 -26.63 -6.15 -19.32
C SER A 86 -27.89 -6.77 -18.69
N ALA A 87 -28.37 -6.19 -17.58
CA ALA A 87 -29.66 -6.57 -16.99
C ALA A 87 -30.81 -6.26 -17.96
N ILE A 88 -30.77 -5.11 -18.62
CA ILE A 88 -31.78 -4.71 -19.62
C ILE A 88 -31.71 -5.59 -20.87
N ASP A 89 -30.50 -5.89 -21.35
CA ASP A 89 -30.29 -6.78 -22.50
C ASP A 89 -30.83 -8.20 -22.23
N ALA A 90 -30.65 -8.71 -21.00
CA ALA A 90 -31.17 -10.01 -20.61
C ALA A 90 -32.71 -10.04 -20.63
N LEU A 91 -33.36 -9.01 -20.10
CA LEU A 91 -34.82 -8.88 -20.13
C LEU A 91 -35.35 -8.75 -21.56
N LEU A 92 -34.68 -7.95 -22.40
CA LEU A 92 -35.09 -7.75 -23.79
C LEU A 92 -34.89 -9.03 -24.62
N SER A 93 -33.80 -9.75 -24.41
CA SER A 93 -33.55 -11.05 -25.04
C SER A 93 -34.61 -12.07 -24.65
N ALA A 94 -34.98 -12.14 -23.38
CA ALA A 94 -36.04 -13.04 -22.92
C ALA A 94 -37.42 -12.65 -23.47
N ALA A 95 -37.74 -11.35 -23.50
CA ALA A 95 -39.01 -10.85 -24.04
C ALA A 95 -39.14 -11.15 -25.53
N THR A 96 -38.07 -10.94 -26.30
CA THR A 96 -38.05 -11.20 -27.74
C THR A 96 -38.11 -12.70 -28.07
N GLN A 97 -37.44 -13.55 -27.30
CA GLN A 97 -37.48 -15.01 -27.48
C GLN A 97 -38.83 -15.64 -27.10
N SER A 98 -39.39 -15.21 -25.97
CA SER A 98 -40.69 -15.72 -25.49
C SER A 98 -41.88 -15.07 -26.21
N ASN A 99 -41.66 -13.91 -26.82
CA ASN A 99 -42.71 -13.01 -27.35
C ASN A 99 -43.78 -12.69 -26.29
N THR A 100 -43.36 -12.39 -25.06
CA THR A 100 -44.22 -12.04 -23.93
C THR A 100 -43.63 -10.90 -23.09
N GLU A 101 -44.48 -10.26 -22.28
CA GLU A 101 -44.05 -9.27 -21.29
C GLU A 101 -43.13 -9.94 -20.28
N THR A 102 -41.96 -9.33 -20.06
CA THR A 102 -40.92 -9.91 -19.23
C THR A 102 -40.61 -8.99 -18.06
N PHE A 103 -40.58 -9.53 -16.84
CA PHE A 103 -40.20 -8.78 -15.63
C PHE A 103 -39.01 -9.41 -14.94
N ALA A 104 -38.24 -8.57 -14.27
CA ALA A 104 -37.14 -9.03 -13.46
C ALA A 104 -37.65 -9.67 -12.15
N ILE A 105 -36.91 -10.67 -11.67
CA ILE A 105 -37.06 -11.25 -10.33
C ILE A 105 -35.80 -10.92 -9.55
N ASP A 106 -35.96 -10.40 -8.34
CA ASP A 106 -34.83 -10.14 -7.43
C ASP A 106 -34.27 -11.43 -6.80
N ALA A 107 -33.22 -11.27 -5.98
CA ALA A 107 -32.54 -12.37 -5.32
C ALA A 107 -33.44 -13.17 -4.35
N ASP A 108 -34.52 -12.57 -3.86
CA ASP A 108 -35.50 -13.20 -2.96
C ASP A 108 -36.63 -13.90 -3.73
N GLY A 109 -36.56 -13.92 -5.06
CA GLY A 109 -37.59 -14.52 -5.90
C GLY A 109 -38.82 -13.63 -6.09
N ARG A 110 -38.76 -12.34 -5.74
CA ARG A 110 -39.90 -11.42 -5.85
C ARG A 110 -39.92 -10.72 -7.21
N PRO A 111 -41.06 -10.70 -7.92
CA PRO A 111 -41.18 -9.94 -9.17
C PRO A 111 -41.07 -8.44 -8.94
N GLN A 112 -40.21 -7.80 -9.73
CA GLN A 112 -40.02 -6.35 -9.78
C GLN A 112 -40.74 -5.78 -11.01
N TYR A 113 -42.04 -5.44 -10.88
CA TYR A 113 -42.87 -5.02 -12.02
C TYR A 113 -42.47 -3.68 -12.63
N LEU A 114 -41.71 -2.86 -11.89
CA LEU A 114 -41.09 -1.65 -12.40
C LEU A 114 -39.72 -1.90 -13.05
N VAL A 115 -39.37 -3.16 -13.32
CA VAL A 115 -38.19 -3.54 -14.11
C VAL A 115 -38.66 -4.54 -15.14
N GLY A 116 -39.19 -4.04 -16.24
CA GLY A 116 -39.86 -4.89 -17.21
C GLY A 116 -39.77 -4.40 -18.65
N VAL A 117 -39.86 -5.36 -19.56
CA VAL A 117 -39.95 -5.15 -21.00
C VAL A 117 -41.33 -5.59 -21.46
N TRP A 118 -42.04 -4.66 -22.09
CA TRP A 118 -43.43 -4.79 -22.51
C TRP A 118 -43.54 -4.73 -24.02
N ARG A 119 -44.48 -5.48 -24.60
CA ARG A 119 -44.95 -5.16 -25.95
C ARG A 119 -45.82 -3.91 -25.86
N ARG A 120 -45.56 -2.94 -26.73
CA ARG A 120 -46.22 -1.64 -26.73
C ARG A 120 -47.75 -1.76 -26.77
N GLU A 121 -48.27 -2.55 -27.70
CA GLU A 121 -49.72 -2.71 -27.89
C GLU A 121 -50.38 -3.34 -26.65
N VAL A 122 -49.75 -4.35 -26.04
CA VAL A 122 -50.28 -5.00 -24.83
C VAL A 122 -50.31 -4.03 -23.65
N LEU A 123 -49.24 -3.24 -23.47
CA LEU A 123 -49.19 -2.22 -22.44
C LEU A 123 -50.27 -1.14 -22.66
N LYS A 124 -50.44 -0.69 -23.90
CA LYS A 124 -51.45 0.29 -24.28
C LYS A 124 -52.87 -0.23 -24.04
N ASP A 125 -53.14 -1.46 -24.44
CA ASP A 125 -54.43 -2.11 -24.24
C ASP A 125 -54.73 -2.27 -22.76
N ALA A 126 -53.76 -2.72 -21.95
CA ALA A 126 -53.91 -2.85 -20.50
C ALA A 126 -54.23 -1.51 -19.82
N LEU A 127 -53.58 -0.42 -20.23
CA LEU A 127 -53.89 0.93 -19.72
C LEU A 127 -55.30 1.39 -20.13
N SER A 128 -55.74 1.07 -21.34
CA SER A 128 -57.04 1.49 -21.87
C SER A 128 -58.25 0.80 -21.20
N GLN A 129 -58.02 -0.35 -20.56
CA GLN A 129 -59.05 -1.11 -19.85
C GLN A 129 -59.33 -0.58 -18.44
N LEU A 130 -58.52 0.36 -17.94
CA LEU A 130 -58.71 0.96 -16.63
C LEU A 130 -59.62 2.18 -16.72
N ASP A 131 -60.61 2.26 -15.83
CA ASP A 131 -61.49 3.44 -15.70
C ASP A 131 -60.70 4.72 -15.32
N SER A 132 -59.58 4.54 -14.60
CA SER A 132 -58.65 5.60 -14.24
C SER A 132 -57.26 5.04 -14.04
N LEU A 133 -56.23 5.77 -14.52
CA LEU A 133 -54.83 5.44 -14.30
C LEU A 133 -54.30 5.90 -12.93
N ALA A 134 -55.02 6.82 -12.27
CA ALA A 134 -54.56 7.43 -11.04
C ALA A 134 -54.64 6.45 -9.86
N ASN A 135 -53.56 6.38 -9.07
CA ASN A 135 -53.37 5.53 -7.89
C ASN A 135 -53.52 4.03 -8.16
N GLN A 136 -53.31 3.60 -9.41
CA GLN A 136 -53.34 2.18 -9.76
C GLN A 136 -51.98 1.52 -9.46
N PRO A 137 -51.96 0.34 -8.83
CA PRO A 137 -50.74 -0.43 -8.64
C PRO A 137 -50.31 -1.09 -9.95
N MET A 138 -49.01 -1.38 -10.11
CA MET A 138 -48.51 -2.09 -11.30
C MET A 138 -49.24 -3.40 -11.57
N LYS A 139 -49.63 -4.14 -10.52
CA LYS A 139 -50.38 -5.39 -10.66
C LYS A 139 -51.71 -5.26 -11.41
N ALA A 140 -52.29 -4.07 -11.51
CA ALA A 140 -53.53 -3.84 -12.25
C ALA A 140 -53.37 -4.01 -13.78
N ILE A 141 -52.15 -3.85 -14.30
CA ILE A 141 -51.84 -3.92 -15.74
C ILE A 141 -50.92 -5.10 -16.11
N VAL A 142 -50.44 -5.85 -15.11
CA VAL A 142 -49.56 -7.01 -15.35
C VAL A 142 -50.37 -8.16 -15.96
N PRO A 143 -49.90 -8.78 -17.08
CA PRO A 143 -50.58 -9.90 -17.69
C PRO A 143 -50.63 -11.14 -16.77
N THR A 144 -51.55 -12.06 -17.04
CA THR A 144 -51.75 -13.26 -16.20
C THR A 144 -50.54 -14.22 -16.17
N ASN A 145 -49.81 -14.34 -17.29
CA ASN A 145 -48.65 -15.24 -17.44
C ASN A 145 -47.47 -14.50 -18.09
N PRO A 146 -46.77 -13.61 -17.36
CA PRO A 146 -45.59 -12.96 -17.89
C PRO A 146 -44.37 -13.88 -17.80
N THR A 147 -43.37 -13.63 -18.64
CA THR A 147 -42.05 -14.23 -18.46
C THR A 147 -41.35 -13.54 -17.29
N LEU A 148 -40.70 -14.33 -16.44
CA LEU A 148 -39.95 -13.80 -15.30
C LEU A 148 -38.48 -14.22 -15.42
N VAL A 149 -37.57 -13.26 -15.30
CA VAL A 149 -36.13 -13.48 -15.46
C VAL A 149 -35.43 -13.07 -14.19
N ALA A 150 -34.62 -13.96 -13.62
CA ALA A 150 -33.75 -13.60 -12.51
C ALA A 150 -32.67 -12.63 -13.00
N VAL A 151 -32.59 -11.46 -12.38
CA VAL A 151 -31.58 -10.45 -12.71
C VAL A 151 -30.83 -10.09 -11.42
N PRO A 152 -29.49 -10.19 -11.40
CA PRO A 152 -28.72 -9.82 -10.21
C PRO A 152 -28.79 -8.30 -9.96
N ASP A 153 -28.65 -7.92 -8.69
CA ASP A 153 -28.42 -6.53 -8.27
C ASP A 153 -29.51 -5.50 -8.70
N ILE A 154 -30.78 -5.90 -8.70
CA ILE A 154 -31.93 -5.02 -9.03
C ILE A 154 -32.71 -4.53 -7.81
N ALA A 155 -32.14 -4.60 -6.61
CA ALA A 155 -32.83 -4.19 -5.39
C ALA A 155 -33.11 -2.67 -5.41
N ASP A 156 -34.32 -2.29 -5.01
CA ASP A 156 -34.75 -0.91 -4.83
C ASP A 156 -34.29 -0.32 -3.49
N CYS A 157 -34.11 1.00 -3.46
CA CYS A 157 -33.75 1.76 -2.26
C CYS A 157 -34.96 2.54 -1.75
N ASP A 158 -35.78 1.90 -0.92
CA ASP A 158 -37.00 2.50 -0.40
C ASP A 158 -36.84 3.24 0.93
N THR A 159 -35.87 2.82 1.72
CA THR A 159 -35.62 3.28 3.10
C THR A 159 -34.24 3.93 3.23
N PRO A 160 -34.04 4.85 4.20
CA PRO A 160 -32.72 5.39 4.51
C PRO A 160 -31.67 4.29 4.80
N GLU A 161 -32.08 3.21 5.47
CA GLU A 161 -31.23 2.07 5.80
C GLU A 161 -30.76 1.34 4.52
N GLN A 162 -31.65 1.14 3.54
CA GLN A 162 -31.28 0.57 2.23
C GLN A 162 -30.35 1.49 1.45
N VAL A 163 -30.54 2.81 1.50
CA VAL A 163 -29.62 3.79 0.89
C VAL A 163 -28.22 3.69 1.50
N VAL A 164 -28.13 3.55 2.83
CA VAL A 164 -26.84 3.34 3.52
C VAL A 164 -26.20 2.01 3.11
N ALA A 165 -26.99 0.93 3.06
CA ALA A 165 -26.52 -0.38 2.61
C ALA A 165 -26.04 -0.35 1.15
N ALA A 166 -26.76 0.34 0.26
CA ALA A 166 -26.38 0.51 -1.14
C ALA A 166 -25.11 1.36 -1.28
N ARG A 167 -24.95 2.42 -0.49
CA ARG A 167 -23.67 3.17 -0.44
C ARG A 167 -22.51 2.28 0.00
N ALA A 168 -22.73 1.40 0.98
CA ALA A 168 -21.71 0.44 1.42
C ALA A 168 -21.35 -0.56 0.30
N VAL A 169 -22.33 -1.08 -0.45
CA VAL A 169 -22.10 -1.96 -1.60
C VAL A 169 -21.38 -1.22 -2.74
N ALA A 170 -21.77 0.01 -3.06
CA ALA A 170 -21.11 0.82 -4.09
C ALA A 170 -19.68 1.21 -3.70
N ALA A 171 -19.44 1.52 -2.42
CA ALA A 171 -18.10 1.73 -1.89
C ALA A 171 -17.23 0.47 -2.00
N ARG A 172 -17.81 -0.73 -1.91
CA ARG A 172 -17.10 -1.98 -2.23
C ARG A 172 -16.76 -2.07 -3.72
N SER A 173 -17.45 -1.38 -4.62
CA SER A 173 -17.12 -1.31 -6.05
C SER A 173 -16.15 -0.17 -6.42
N ALA A 174 -15.66 0.61 -5.46
CA ALA A 174 -14.71 1.70 -5.69
C ALA A 174 -13.39 1.23 -6.32
N THR A 175 -12.73 2.15 -7.03
CA THR A 175 -11.47 1.97 -7.78
C THR A 175 -10.45 1.15 -6.98
N LYS A 176 -10.10 -0.03 -7.50
CA LYS A 176 -9.09 -0.89 -6.88
C LYS A 176 -7.71 -0.50 -7.41
N PHE A 177 -6.83 -0.08 -6.53
CA PHE A 177 -5.44 0.20 -6.85
C PHE A 177 -4.71 -1.12 -7.05
N THR A 178 -3.98 -1.26 -8.15
CA THR A 178 -2.91 -2.26 -8.23
C THR A 178 -1.87 -1.97 -7.15
N LEU A 179 -1.06 -2.97 -6.82
CA LEU A 179 0.00 -2.80 -5.82
C LEU A 179 1.02 -1.72 -6.26
N ASP A 180 1.26 -1.61 -7.56
CA ASP A 180 2.17 -0.62 -8.15
C ASP A 180 1.60 0.80 -8.03
N GLU A 181 0.35 1.01 -8.44
CA GLU A 181 -0.33 2.31 -8.27
C GLU A 181 -0.40 2.74 -6.81
N ALA A 182 -0.65 1.80 -5.89
CA ALA A 182 -0.66 2.09 -4.46
C ALA A 182 0.72 2.57 -3.97
N ARG A 183 1.80 1.88 -4.35
CA ARG A 183 3.17 2.26 -3.96
C ARG A 183 3.59 3.60 -4.56
N GLU A 184 3.27 3.85 -5.82
CA GLU A 184 3.54 5.12 -6.48
C GLU A 184 2.76 6.26 -5.82
N GLY A 185 1.47 6.04 -5.54
CA GLY A 185 0.63 6.99 -4.82
C GLY A 185 1.17 7.33 -3.42
N LEU A 186 1.65 6.33 -2.67
CA LEU A 186 2.28 6.54 -1.37
C LEU A 186 3.52 7.44 -1.47
N ILE A 187 4.41 7.14 -2.41
CA ILE A 187 5.66 7.88 -2.61
C ILE A 187 5.41 9.32 -3.06
N ALA A 188 4.39 9.53 -3.90
CA ALA A 188 4.07 10.84 -4.44
C ALA A 188 3.27 11.75 -3.49
N ARG A 189 2.50 11.17 -2.56
CA ARG A 189 1.46 11.91 -1.81
C ARG A 189 1.66 11.96 -0.31
N LEU A 190 2.41 11.04 0.30
CA LEU A 190 2.69 11.12 1.74
C LEU A 190 3.67 12.26 2.02
N THR A 191 3.35 13.05 3.03
CA THR A 191 4.19 14.16 3.47
C THR A 191 5.44 13.62 4.18
N PRO A 192 6.67 14.00 3.77
CA PRO A 192 7.88 13.62 4.50
C PRO A 192 7.89 14.15 5.94
N LEU A 193 8.55 13.42 6.84
CA LEU A 193 8.81 13.87 8.19
C LEU A 193 9.68 15.14 8.19
N GLU A 194 9.44 15.97 9.19
CA GLU A 194 10.32 17.11 9.46
C GLU A 194 11.73 16.61 9.83
N PRO A 195 12.78 17.21 9.24
CA PRO A 195 14.14 16.83 9.57
C PRO A 195 14.50 17.29 10.98
N HIS A 196 15.33 16.50 11.68
CA HIS A 196 15.90 16.87 12.96
C HIS A 196 17.33 16.35 13.08
N THR A 197 18.14 17.01 13.92
CA THR A 197 19.50 16.55 14.21
C THR A 197 19.47 15.45 15.26
N ALA A 198 20.09 14.31 14.93
CA ALA A 198 20.20 13.18 15.86
C ALA A 198 21.59 12.53 15.78
N PRO A 199 22.02 11.81 16.85
CA PRO A 199 23.14 10.89 16.75
C PRO A 199 22.83 9.82 15.71
N LEU A 200 23.75 9.57 14.77
CA LEU A 200 23.56 8.56 13.72
C LEU A 200 23.35 7.15 14.29
N ALA A 201 23.86 6.89 15.50
CA ALA A 201 23.64 5.64 16.23
C ALA A 201 22.16 5.39 16.56
N GLN A 202 21.37 6.45 16.79
CA GLN A 202 19.95 6.40 17.17
C GLN A 202 19.00 6.61 15.98
N ALA A 203 19.53 6.95 14.80
CA ALA A 203 18.74 7.25 13.61
C ALA A 203 18.50 6.03 12.69
N GLN A 204 18.72 4.80 13.18
CA GLN A 204 18.52 3.58 12.37
C GLN A 204 17.07 3.46 11.90
N GLY A 205 16.86 3.16 10.63
CA GLY A 205 15.53 3.14 10.01
C GLY A 205 15.11 4.48 9.40
N GLY A 206 15.79 5.57 9.74
CA GLY A 206 15.65 6.87 9.10
C GLY A 206 16.48 7.03 7.82
N ALA A 207 16.49 8.25 7.28
CA ALA A 207 17.32 8.64 6.15
C ALA A 207 17.89 10.06 6.36
N LEU A 208 19.03 10.34 5.73
CA LEU A 208 19.67 11.65 5.79
C LEU A 208 18.77 12.73 5.20
N ALA A 209 18.58 13.83 5.92
CA ALA A 209 17.91 15.02 5.40
C ALA A 209 18.85 15.93 4.62
N GLN A 210 20.15 15.91 4.95
CA GLN A 210 21.23 16.63 4.30
C GLN A 210 22.40 15.69 3.96
N PRO A 211 23.24 16.00 2.96
CA PRO A 211 24.43 15.20 2.69
C PRO A 211 25.39 15.18 3.88
N ILE A 212 26.09 14.07 4.08
CA ILE A 212 27.23 14.00 4.98
C ILE A 212 28.48 14.33 4.18
N THR A 213 29.26 15.30 4.67
CA THR A 213 30.61 15.60 4.22
C THR A 213 31.62 15.22 5.30
N ALA A 214 32.82 14.83 4.89
CA ALA A 214 33.86 14.41 5.82
C ALA A 214 34.32 15.59 6.69
N ALA A 215 34.21 15.45 8.02
CA ALA A 215 34.70 16.44 8.98
C ALA A 215 36.19 16.22 9.31
N GLY A 216 36.67 14.99 9.17
CA GLY A 216 38.08 14.59 9.29
C GLY A 216 38.56 13.85 8.04
N ALA A 217 39.87 13.91 7.80
CA ALA A 217 40.52 13.12 6.75
C ALA A 217 40.59 11.63 7.15
N LEU A 218 40.54 10.74 6.16
CA LEU A 218 40.73 9.31 6.33
C LEU A 218 41.85 8.81 5.39
N PRO A 219 42.94 8.24 5.93
CA PRO A 219 43.35 8.31 7.34
C PRO A 219 43.61 9.75 7.79
N ARG A 220 43.57 9.99 9.10
CA ARG A 220 43.75 11.34 9.67
C ARG A 220 45.19 11.87 9.56
N PHE A 221 46.14 10.95 9.52
CA PHE A 221 47.57 11.20 9.46
C PHE A 221 48.20 10.21 8.48
N ASP A 222 49.45 10.46 8.09
CA ASP A 222 50.24 9.47 7.37
C ASP A 222 50.48 8.27 8.29
N VAL A 223 50.07 7.08 7.85
CA VAL A 223 50.17 5.84 8.63
C VAL A 223 50.86 4.74 7.85
N SER A 224 51.50 3.82 8.55
CA SER A 224 52.08 2.64 7.90
C SER A 224 50.98 1.68 7.43
N ALA A 225 51.04 1.23 6.17
CA ALA A 225 50.16 0.21 5.63
C ALA A 225 50.55 -1.21 6.08
N MET A 226 51.79 -1.39 6.55
CA MET A 226 52.40 -2.70 6.83
C MET A 226 53.23 -2.64 8.11
N ASP A 227 53.51 -3.81 8.70
CA ASP A 227 54.53 -3.93 9.73
C ASP A 227 55.91 -3.88 9.06
N GLY A 228 56.80 -3.04 9.59
CA GLY A 228 58.16 -2.92 9.09
C GLY A 228 58.94 -1.80 9.75
N TYR A 229 59.62 -1.01 8.94
CA TYR A 229 60.49 0.07 9.36
C TYR A 229 60.19 1.33 8.56
N ALA A 230 59.84 2.41 9.25
CA ALA A 230 59.80 3.73 8.64
C ALA A 230 61.25 4.20 8.44
N VAL A 231 61.61 4.61 7.23
CA VAL A 231 62.97 5.00 6.86
C VAL A 231 63.02 6.39 6.25
N ASN A 232 64.15 7.08 6.34
CA ASN A 232 64.42 8.34 5.65
C ASN A 232 65.73 8.23 4.83
N GLY A 233 65.63 8.41 3.52
CA GLY A 233 66.76 8.33 2.59
C GLY A 233 67.01 6.91 2.06
N ASP A 234 68.23 6.66 1.56
CA ASP A 234 68.61 5.39 0.93
C ASP A 234 69.23 4.39 1.93
N SER A 235 69.07 3.09 1.66
CA SER A 235 69.66 2.00 2.43
C SER A 235 71.20 2.03 2.35
N PRO A 236 71.95 1.68 3.42
CA PRO A 236 71.47 1.25 4.74
C PRO A 236 71.15 2.43 5.68
N TRP A 237 70.32 2.16 6.69
CA TRP A 237 69.89 3.11 7.71
C TRP A 237 70.35 2.72 9.11
N GLN A 238 70.56 3.71 9.97
CA GLN A 238 70.74 3.55 11.41
C GLN A 238 69.38 3.26 12.06
N LEU A 239 69.20 2.05 12.59
CA LEU A 239 68.01 1.65 13.31
C LEU A 239 68.01 2.27 14.71
N ARG A 240 66.98 3.05 15.01
CA ARG A 240 66.71 3.57 16.35
C ARG A 240 65.98 2.53 17.20
N ARG A 241 66.04 2.71 18.52
CA ARG A 241 65.49 1.76 19.52
C ARG A 241 64.02 1.99 19.86
N ASP A 242 63.48 3.16 19.51
CA ASP A 242 62.06 3.43 19.68
C ASP A 242 61.21 2.67 18.65
N ILE A 243 59.91 2.55 18.92
CA ILE A 243 58.96 1.78 18.11
C ILE A 243 57.67 2.59 17.98
N GLY A 244 57.17 2.77 16.76
CA GLY A 244 55.86 3.35 16.54
C GLY A 244 54.76 2.29 16.54
N PHE A 245 53.77 2.46 17.43
CA PHE A 245 52.62 1.58 17.57
C PHE A 245 51.33 2.27 17.13
N ALA A 246 50.36 1.51 16.62
CA ALA A 246 49.02 2.02 16.34
C ALA A 246 48.36 2.53 17.62
N GLY A 247 47.79 3.75 17.58
CA GLY A 247 47.22 4.43 18.74
C GLY A 247 48.23 4.95 19.77
N GLY A 248 49.53 4.71 19.58
CA GLY A 248 50.60 5.25 20.42
C GLY A 248 51.00 6.69 20.05
N ALA A 249 51.91 7.26 20.84
CA ALA A 249 52.56 8.51 20.46
C ALA A 249 53.37 8.31 19.17
N ARG A 250 53.32 9.30 18.27
CA ARG A 250 54.16 9.30 17.07
C ARG A 250 55.64 9.33 17.50
N PRO A 251 56.52 8.49 16.92
CA PRO A 251 57.95 8.58 17.19
C PRO A 251 58.53 9.92 16.71
N ASP A 252 59.66 10.35 17.29
CA ASP A 252 60.33 11.57 16.85
C ASP A 252 60.77 11.45 15.38
N GLY A 253 60.73 12.56 14.65
CA GLY A 253 61.06 12.62 13.23
C GLY A 253 62.40 11.96 12.87
N LEU A 254 62.48 11.39 11.68
CA LEU A 254 63.67 10.72 11.16
C LEU A 254 64.56 11.71 10.41
N ARG A 255 65.87 11.65 10.67
CA ARG A 255 66.90 12.30 9.83
C ARG A 255 67.27 11.39 8.67
N SER A 256 67.89 11.95 7.63
CA SER A 256 68.40 11.16 6.50
C SER A 256 69.39 10.10 7.01
N GLY A 257 69.19 8.85 6.59
CA GLY A 257 69.95 7.70 7.03
C GLY A 257 69.43 7.07 8.33
N GLU A 258 68.27 7.47 8.88
CA GLU A 258 67.68 6.86 10.08
C GLU A 258 66.45 5.99 9.75
N ALA A 259 66.21 5.01 10.61
CA ALA A 259 65.03 4.15 10.58
C ALA A 259 64.46 3.90 11.97
N VAL A 260 63.16 3.62 12.05
CA VAL A 260 62.47 3.21 13.28
C VAL A 260 61.51 2.06 12.97
N ARG A 261 61.37 1.10 13.89
CA ARG A 261 60.37 0.04 13.78
C ARG A 261 58.97 0.67 13.82
N ILE A 262 58.10 0.27 12.90
CA ILE A 262 56.75 0.81 12.77
C ILE A 262 55.74 -0.33 12.56
N ALA A 263 54.66 -0.30 13.32
CA ALA A 263 53.54 -1.22 13.16
C ALA A 263 52.51 -0.68 12.16
N THR A 264 51.70 -1.56 11.58
CA THR A 264 50.56 -1.25 10.72
C THR A 264 49.59 -0.31 11.43
N GLY A 265 49.18 0.76 10.77
CA GLY A 265 48.28 1.79 11.32
C GLY A 265 48.95 2.79 12.27
N ALA A 266 50.24 2.65 12.58
CA ALA A 266 50.98 3.63 13.37
C ALA A 266 51.27 4.90 12.54
N HIS A 267 51.23 6.06 13.21
CA HIS A 267 51.58 7.35 12.61
C HIS A 267 53.07 7.36 12.27
N VAL A 268 53.42 7.53 11.00
CA VAL A 268 54.82 7.57 10.58
C VAL A 268 55.50 8.84 11.09
N PRO A 269 56.79 8.78 11.46
CA PRO A 269 57.54 9.97 11.88
C PRO A 269 57.63 11.03 10.77
N ASP A 270 57.84 12.29 11.16
CA ASP A 270 58.18 13.33 10.19
C ASP A 270 59.48 12.98 9.45
N GLY A 271 59.52 13.24 8.14
CA GLY A 271 60.67 12.94 7.30
C GLY A 271 60.74 11.50 6.78
N THR A 272 59.81 10.62 7.14
CA THR A 272 59.74 9.27 6.54
C THR A 272 59.54 9.36 5.02
N THR A 273 60.45 8.73 4.27
CA THR A 273 60.39 8.67 2.80
C THR A 273 59.73 7.39 2.30
N ALA A 274 59.81 6.29 3.08
CA ALA A 274 59.15 5.03 2.78
C ALA A 274 58.98 4.16 4.04
N VAL A 275 58.17 3.11 3.92
CA VAL A 275 58.15 1.98 4.86
C VAL A 275 58.74 0.74 4.19
N VAL A 276 59.71 0.10 4.84
CA VAL A 276 60.28 -1.19 4.43
C VAL A 276 59.64 -2.29 5.26
N ARG A 277 58.94 -3.23 4.62
CA ARG A 277 58.29 -4.35 5.31
C ARG A 277 59.29 -5.25 6.02
N ASP A 278 58.84 -5.94 7.06
CA ASP A 278 59.68 -6.88 7.81
C ASP A 278 60.34 -7.94 6.91
N GLU A 279 59.60 -8.49 5.93
CA GLU A 279 60.12 -9.48 4.99
C GLU A 279 61.19 -8.95 4.02
N PHE A 280 61.34 -7.63 3.91
CA PHE A 280 62.29 -6.96 3.01
C PHE A 280 63.43 -6.25 3.75
N ALA A 281 63.57 -6.51 5.04
CA ALA A 281 64.57 -5.90 5.91
C ALA A 281 65.55 -6.95 6.44
N THR A 282 66.83 -6.58 6.50
CA THR A 282 67.86 -7.29 7.27
C THR A 282 68.43 -6.35 8.32
N ILE A 283 68.73 -6.89 9.50
CA ILE A 283 69.29 -6.13 10.62
C ILE A 283 70.61 -6.77 11.04
N ASP A 284 71.66 -5.97 11.13
CA ASP A 284 72.95 -6.33 11.72
C ASP A 284 73.33 -5.28 12.78
N GLY A 285 73.26 -5.66 14.05
CA GLY A 285 73.39 -4.73 15.17
C GLY A 285 72.32 -3.63 15.13
N ASP A 286 72.75 -2.37 15.10
CA ASP A 286 71.86 -1.21 14.99
C ASP A 286 71.77 -0.70 13.53
N ILE A 287 72.17 -1.50 12.52
CA ILE A 287 72.08 -1.16 11.09
C ILE A 287 70.96 -1.95 10.42
N LEU A 288 70.02 -1.24 9.80
CA LEU A 288 68.95 -1.77 8.97
C LEU A 288 69.35 -1.64 7.50
N ALA A 289 69.22 -2.71 6.72
CA ALA A 289 69.36 -2.67 5.27
C ALA A 289 68.12 -3.27 4.61
N ARG A 290 67.82 -2.80 3.40
CA ARG A 290 66.84 -3.46 2.53
C ARG A 290 67.48 -4.71 1.94
N THR A 291 66.77 -5.83 1.98
CA THR A 291 67.20 -7.08 1.35
C THR A 291 67.36 -6.89 -0.16
N GLU A 292 68.46 -7.38 -0.73
CA GLU A 292 68.72 -7.30 -2.17
C GLU A 292 67.58 -7.90 -3.01
N ASN A 293 67.34 -7.32 -4.19
CA ASN A 293 66.31 -7.74 -5.14
C ASN A 293 64.86 -7.72 -4.60
N THR A 294 64.59 -6.98 -3.52
CA THR A 294 63.23 -6.76 -3.03
C THR A 294 62.55 -5.55 -3.69
N PRO A 295 61.21 -5.53 -3.80
CA PRO A 295 60.49 -4.41 -4.40
C PRO A 295 60.64 -3.11 -3.61
N ILE A 296 60.89 -1.99 -4.30
CA ILE A 296 60.82 -0.65 -3.72
C ILE A 296 59.39 -0.14 -3.85
N ARG A 297 58.71 0.04 -2.72
CA ARG A 297 57.34 0.54 -2.64
C ARG A 297 57.21 1.52 -1.48
N ASP A 298 56.37 2.53 -1.67
CA ASP A 298 55.86 3.35 -0.56
C ASP A 298 54.64 2.64 0.05
N ASP A 299 54.82 2.08 1.24
CA ASP A 299 53.74 1.50 2.05
C ASP A 299 53.24 2.52 3.10
N ILE A 300 53.37 3.83 2.86
CA ILE A 300 52.72 4.87 3.64
C ILE A 300 51.35 5.16 3.05
N ARG A 301 50.32 5.06 3.89
CA ARG A 301 48.98 5.57 3.58
C ARG A 301 48.93 7.03 3.95
N ARG A 302 48.75 7.91 2.96
CA ARG A 302 48.82 9.36 3.20
C ARG A 302 47.55 9.88 3.85
N ALA A 303 47.66 10.91 4.68
CA ALA A 303 46.52 11.57 5.27
C ALA A 303 45.53 12.00 4.16
N GLY A 304 44.28 11.60 4.30
CA GLY A 304 43.22 11.90 3.35
C GLY A 304 43.26 11.14 2.03
N GLU A 305 44.10 10.10 1.89
CA GLU A 305 44.13 9.30 0.64
C GLU A 305 42.78 8.64 0.32
N ASP A 306 41.99 8.23 1.33
CA ASP A 306 40.65 7.69 1.14
C ASP A 306 39.62 8.82 1.05
N ARG A 307 39.73 9.80 1.95
CA ARG A 307 38.82 10.95 2.06
C ARG A 307 39.52 12.19 2.61
N ASN A 308 39.38 13.30 1.90
CA ASN A 308 39.74 14.62 2.39
C ASN A 308 38.60 15.25 3.17
N VAL A 309 38.94 16.21 4.03
CA VAL A 309 37.94 17.06 4.69
C VAL A 309 37.10 17.77 3.63
N GLY A 310 35.78 17.74 3.79
CA GLY A 310 34.81 18.30 2.84
C GLY A 310 34.34 17.34 1.75
N ASP A 311 34.98 16.18 1.59
CA ASP A 311 34.53 15.19 0.60
C ASP A 311 33.13 14.66 0.94
N LEU A 312 32.30 14.50 -0.09
CA LEU A 312 30.97 13.92 0.07
C LEU A 312 31.07 12.44 0.45
N VAL A 313 30.49 12.08 1.60
CA VAL A 313 30.39 10.70 2.10
C VAL A 313 29.09 10.06 1.62
N ALA A 314 27.97 10.77 1.77
CA ALA A 314 26.64 10.29 1.42
C ALA A 314 25.72 11.45 1.07
N GLN A 315 24.81 11.22 0.13
CA GLN A 315 23.82 12.22 -0.30
C GLN A 315 22.62 12.29 0.66
N ALA A 316 21.87 13.39 0.63
CA ALA A 316 20.54 13.45 1.23
C ALA A 316 19.64 12.32 0.66
N GLY A 317 18.73 11.81 1.48
CA GLY A 317 17.89 10.64 1.20
C GLY A 317 18.58 9.29 1.42
N THR A 318 19.91 9.25 1.65
CA THR A 318 20.60 7.99 1.96
C THR A 318 20.07 7.40 3.27
N ARG A 319 19.66 6.13 3.25
CA ARG A 319 19.16 5.43 4.45
C ARG A 319 20.26 5.27 5.49
N VAL A 320 19.90 5.45 6.77
CA VAL A 320 20.80 5.26 7.89
C VAL A 320 20.98 3.76 8.16
N THR A 321 21.99 3.20 7.54
CA THR A 321 22.41 1.79 7.64
C THR A 321 23.63 1.63 8.53
N PRO A 322 23.98 0.42 9.01
CA PRO A 322 25.25 0.17 9.69
C PRO A 322 26.47 0.66 8.90
N ALA A 323 26.48 0.46 7.58
CA ALA A 323 27.55 0.92 6.70
C ALA A 323 27.67 2.44 6.67
N LEU A 324 26.54 3.17 6.55
CA LEU A 324 26.55 4.63 6.60
C LEU A 324 27.11 5.14 7.93
N ARG A 325 26.66 4.57 9.05
CA ARG A 325 27.14 4.95 10.39
C ARG A 325 28.65 4.74 10.54
N SER A 326 29.15 3.61 10.06
CA SER A 326 30.59 3.32 10.06
C SER A 326 31.37 4.30 9.20
N ALA A 327 30.89 4.58 7.99
CA ALA A 327 31.56 5.52 7.08
C ALA A 327 31.58 6.94 7.65
N ALA A 328 30.45 7.43 8.16
CA ALA A 328 30.35 8.74 8.81
C ALA A 328 31.30 8.86 10.02
N ALA A 329 31.32 7.84 10.89
CA ALA A 329 32.20 7.82 12.06
C ALA A 329 33.68 7.85 11.67
N SER A 330 34.07 7.17 10.58
CA SER A 330 35.46 7.15 10.10
C SER A 330 35.99 8.52 9.64
N VAL A 331 35.09 9.48 9.41
CA VAL A 331 35.41 10.86 9.02
C VAL A 331 34.88 11.88 10.03
N GLU A 332 34.80 11.48 11.30
CA GLU A 332 34.45 12.33 12.45
C GLU A 332 33.01 12.91 12.43
N VAL A 333 32.08 12.26 11.74
CA VAL A 333 30.66 12.64 11.73
C VAL A 333 29.83 11.67 12.56
N THR A 334 29.36 12.14 13.72
CA THR A 334 28.56 11.35 14.67
C THR A 334 27.09 11.75 14.72
N HIS A 335 26.76 12.94 14.23
CA HIS A 335 25.41 13.49 14.17
C HIS A 335 25.10 13.94 12.74
N ALA A 336 23.84 13.85 12.35
CA ALA A 336 23.36 14.36 11.06
C ALA A 336 21.91 14.83 11.19
N GLU A 337 21.50 15.71 10.27
CA GLU A 337 20.08 15.93 10.05
C GLU A 337 19.47 14.72 9.37
N VAL A 338 18.40 14.17 9.96
CA VAL A 338 17.73 12.95 9.51
C VAL A 338 16.22 13.12 9.52
N ARG A 339 15.54 12.28 8.75
CA ARG A 339 14.09 12.05 8.83
C ARG A 339 13.85 10.64 9.35
N GLY A 340 13.01 10.52 10.37
CA GLY A 340 12.73 9.26 11.05
C GLY A 340 13.81 8.83 12.06
N PRO A 341 13.76 7.58 12.57
CA PRO A 341 12.84 6.51 12.17
C PRO A 341 11.37 6.86 12.41
N LEU A 342 10.47 6.22 11.66
CA LEU A 342 9.03 6.39 11.87
C LEU A 342 8.64 5.77 13.21
N LYS A 343 7.88 6.51 14.00
CA LYS A 343 7.25 6.02 15.24
C LYS A 343 5.85 5.53 14.94
N ALA A 344 5.54 4.30 15.35
CA ALA A 344 4.27 3.67 15.08
C ALA A 344 3.53 3.21 16.33
N ARG A 345 2.21 3.40 16.32
CA ARG A 345 1.24 2.82 17.25
C ARG A 345 0.47 1.70 16.55
N ILE A 346 0.33 0.55 17.21
CA ILE A 346 -0.49 -0.55 16.69
C ILE A 346 -1.83 -0.56 17.41
N VAL A 347 -2.90 -0.52 16.63
CA VAL A 347 -4.29 -0.53 17.10
C VAL A 347 -4.95 -1.84 16.68
N MET A 348 -5.24 -2.70 17.65
CA MET A 348 -5.94 -3.97 17.43
C MET A 348 -7.44 -3.76 17.61
N THR A 349 -8.25 -4.11 16.61
CA THR A 349 -9.72 -3.98 16.66
C THR A 349 -10.40 -5.34 16.85
N GLY A 350 -11.64 -5.33 17.34
CA GLY A 350 -12.48 -6.53 17.50
C GLY A 350 -12.49 -7.05 18.94
N ASP A 351 -13.61 -6.85 19.64
CA ASP A 351 -13.80 -7.28 21.04
C ASP A 351 -13.75 -8.82 21.21
N GLU A 352 -13.89 -9.56 20.11
CA GLU A 352 -13.67 -11.00 20.05
C GLU A 352 -12.19 -11.39 20.14
N ILE A 353 -11.27 -10.47 19.88
CA ILE A 353 -9.83 -10.71 19.87
C ILE A 353 -9.28 -10.61 21.29
N ARG A 354 -8.84 -11.74 21.85
CA ARG A 354 -8.24 -11.80 23.19
C ARG A 354 -6.72 -11.93 23.13
N ALA A 355 -6.02 -10.95 23.70
CA ALA A 355 -4.56 -11.00 23.84
C ALA A 355 -4.12 -12.08 24.84
N ASP A 356 -4.60 -12.01 26.09
CA ASP A 356 -4.07 -12.82 27.20
C ASP A 356 -5.13 -13.61 27.98
N GLY A 357 -4.71 -14.68 28.64
CA GLY A 357 -5.60 -15.53 29.47
C GLY A 357 -6.51 -16.47 28.64
N PRO A 358 -7.36 -17.27 29.30
CA PRO A 358 -8.20 -18.26 28.61
C PRO A 358 -9.24 -17.59 27.69
N LEU A 359 -9.53 -18.23 26.56
CA LEU A 359 -10.57 -17.78 25.64
C LEU A 359 -11.95 -17.99 26.28
N GLN A 360 -12.84 -17.02 26.08
CA GLN A 360 -14.26 -17.14 26.39
C GLN A 360 -15.04 -17.52 25.13
N LEU A 361 -16.32 -17.91 25.31
CA LEU A 361 -17.20 -18.23 24.19
C LEU A 361 -17.29 -17.03 23.22
N GLY A 362 -17.06 -17.29 21.92
CA GLY A 362 -17.09 -16.26 20.88
C GLY A 362 -15.77 -15.50 20.71
N GLN A 363 -14.74 -15.76 21.52
CA GLN A 363 -13.43 -15.11 21.37
C GLN A 363 -12.43 -15.96 20.59
N THR A 364 -11.51 -15.29 19.90
CA THR A 364 -10.33 -15.89 19.27
C THR A 364 -9.05 -15.27 19.85
N ARG A 365 -7.93 -15.96 19.68
CA ARG A 365 -6.62 -15.50 20.17
C ARG A 365 -6.06 -14.42 19.25
N ASP A 366 -5.50 -13.36 19.83
CA ASP A 366 -4.62 -12.44 19.10
C ASP A 366 -3.36 -13.19 18.64
N SER A 367 -3.32 -13.55 17.36
CA SER A 367 -2.20 -14.28 16.74
C SER A 367 -1.28 -13.39 15.90
N ILE A 368 -1.56 -12.09 15.80
CA ILE A 368 -0.80 -11.17 14.93
C ILE A 368 -0.22 -9.99 15.70
N GLY A 369 -0.97 -9.44 16.66
CA GLY A 369 -0.52 -8.34 17.50
C GLY A 369 0.84 -8.58 18.15
N PRO A 370 1.11 -9.77 18.74
CA PRO A 370 2.40 -10.06 19.38
C PRO A 370 3.61 -10.01 18.44
N VAL A 371 3.43 -10.29 17.15
CA VAL A 371 4.52 -10.41 16.18
C VAL A 371 4.65 -9.20 15.24
N LEU A 372 3.62 -8.35 15.14
CA LEU A 372 3.65 -7.15 14.31
C LEU A 372 4.83 -6.21 14.58
N PRO A 373 5.26 -6.00 15.84
CA PRO A 373 6.45 -5.19 16.11
C PRO A 373 7.69 -5.68 15.36
N ASP A 374 7.93 -6.98 15.30
CA ASP A 374 9.12 -7.56 14.67
C ASP A 374 9.12 -7.30 13.15
N TYR A 375 7.96 -7.44 12.51
CA TYR A 375 7.79 -7.13 11.09
C TYR A 375 7.98 -5.64 10.78
N LEU A 376 7.47 -4.76 11.62
CA LEU A 376 7.61 -3.31 11.42
C LEU A 376 9.05 -2.84 11.68
N GLN A 377 9.70 -3.36 12.72
CA GLN A 377 11.10 -3.08 13.03
C GLN A 377 12.04 -3.56 11.93
N PHE A 378 11.74 -4.70 11.30
CA PHE A 378 12.47 -5.17 10.11
C PHE A 378 12.47 -4.14 8.96
N TYR A 379 11.41 -3.34 8.83
CA TYR A 379 11.33 -2.24 7.87
C TYR A 379 11.81 -0.88 8.41
N GLY A 380 12.41 -0.84 9.60
CA GLY A 380 12.97 0.38 10.21
C GLY A 380 11.95 1.27 10.91
N VAL A 381 10.82 0.71 11.35
CA VAL A 381 9.79 1.41 12.12
C VAL A 381 9.96 1.12 13.61
N GLU A 382 9.96 2.17 14.43
CA GLU A 382 9.99 2.09 15.89
C GLU A 382 8.57 1.95 16.43
N ILE A 383 8.33 0.99 17.34
CA ILE A 383 7.01 0.81 17.95
C ILE A 383 6.95 1.53 19.28
N VAL A 384 5.98 2.45 19.40
CA VAL A 384 5.73 3.23 20.62
C VAL A 384 4.89 2.42 21.59
N ASP A 385 3.73 1.94 21.13
CA ASP A 385 2.79 1.18 21.95
C ASP A 385 1.87 0.29 21.12
N ARG A 386 1.10 -0.53 21.84
CA ARG A 386 0.04 -1.39 21.30
C ARG A 386 -1.21 -1.13 22.12
N VAL A 387 -2.30 -0.80 21.44
CA VAL A 387 -3.58 -0.50 22.06
C VAL A 387 -4.68 -1.37 21.47
N HIS A 388 -5.66 -1.71 22.28
CA HIS A 388 -6.87 -2.38 21.84
C HIS A 388 -7.99 -1.36 21.69
N LEU A 389 -8.59 -1.31 20.51
CA LEU A 389 -9.73 -0.47 20.21
C LEU A 389 -11.02 -1.26 20.42
N ARG A 390 -11.79 -0.84 21.42
CA ARG A 390 -13.12 -1.39 21.70
C ARG A 390 -14.11 -1.03 20.59
N ASP A 391 -15.02 -1.94 20.29
CA ASP A 391 -16.11 -1.68 19.34
C ASP A 391 -17.14 -0.71 19.95
N THR A 392 -16.94 0.58 19.69
CA THR A 392 -17.81 1.66 20.13
C THR A 392 -18.08 2.60 18.97
N ALA A 393 -19.23 3.28 19.00
CA ALA A 393 -19.66 4.16 17.91
C ALA A 393 -18.63 5.23 17.51
N ASN A 394 -17.79 5.68 18.45
CA ASN A 394 -16.80 6.75 18.26
C ASN A 394 -15.34 6.29 18.42
N GLY A 395 -15.09 4.99 18.59
CA GLY A 395 -13.75 4.52 18.96
C GLY A 395 -12.66 4.87 17.94
N PHE A 396 -12.97 4.77 16.64
CA PHE A 396 -12.05 5.20 15.59
C PHE A 396 -11.81 6.71 15.61
N ASP A 397 -12.85 7.51 15.85
CA ASP A 397 -12.70 8.97 15.89
C ASP A 397 -11.77 9.41 17.01
N GLU A 398 -11.90 8.81 18.20
CA GLU A 398 -11.01 9.06 19.34
C GLU A 398 -9.58 8.62 19.06
N THR A 399 -9.40 7.43 18.49
CA THR A 399 -8.08 6.88 18.16
C THR A 399 -7.36 7.75 17.14
N LEU A 400 -8.05 8.16 16.08
CA LEU A 400 -7.47 8.95 15.00
C LEU A 400 -7.18 10.39 15.44
N SER A 401 -8.07 11.00 16.24
CA SER A 401 -7.88 12.39 16.70
C SER A 401 -6.73 12.52 17.71
N ASN A 402 -6.44 11.47 18.46
CA ASN A 402 -5.37 11.48 19.48
C ASN A 402 -4.01 11.02 18.95
N ALA A 403 -3.92 10.53 17.70
CA ALA A 403 -2.70 9.99 17.13
C ALA A 403 -1.75 11.06 16.57
N THR A 404 -1.54 12.15 17.31
CA THR A 404 -0.64 13.24 16.91
C THR A 404 0.79 13.06 17.43
N ASP A 405 1.02 12.06 18.28
CA ASP A 405 2.29 11.75 18.93
C ASP A 405 3.14 10.71 18.17
N VAL A 406 2.59 10.17 17.08
CA VAL A 406 3.20 9.12 16.25
C VAL A 406 3.11 9.48 14.77
N ASP A 407 4.02 8.91 13.98
CA ASP A 407 4.07 9.13 12.52
C ASP A 407 3.17 8.17 11.75
N LEU A 408 2.92 6.99 12.33
CA LEU A 408 2.19 5.88 11.72
C LEU A 408 1.23 5.23 12.74
N VAL A 409 -0.02 5.04 12.35
CA VAL A 409 -0.98 4.21 13.10
C VAL A 409 -1.29 2.99 12.25
N VAL A 410 -0.94 1.81 12.75
CA VAL A 410 -1.26 0.54 12.10
C VAL A 410 -2.51 -0.03 12.74
N VAL A 411 -3.62 -0.05 12.00
CA VAL A 411 -4.90 -0.54 12.49
C VAL A 411 -5.16 -1.93 11.93
N VAL A 412 -5.35 -2.94 12.78
CA VAL A 412 -5.56 -4.34 12.38
C VAL A 412 -6.99 -4.76 12.68
N GLY A 413 -7.65 -5.41 11.72
CA GLY A 413 -9.04 -5.87 11.86
C GLY A 413 -10.08 -4.89 11.30
N ALA A 414 -9.69 -3.65 11.04
CA ALA A 414 -10.54 -2.63 10.44
C ALA A 414 -10.67 -2.78 8.92
N THR A 415 -10.79 -4.00 8.39
CA THR A 415 -11.03 -4.21 6.95
C THR A 415 -12.05 -5.31 6.59
N GLY A 416 -12.73 -5.91 7.59
CA GLY A 416 -13.93 -6.72 7.40
C GLY A 416 -15.20 -5.87 7.19
N GLY A 417 -16.31 -6.45 6.73
CA GLY A 417 -17.49 -5.72 6.23
C GLY A 417 -18.22 -4.76 7.19
N GLY A 418 -17.84 -4.69 8.46
CA GLY A 418 -18.30 -3.68 9.42
C GLY A 418 -17.19 -2.70 9.82
N ALA A 419 -16.10 -3.19 10.39
CA ALA A 419 -15.00 -2.35 10.90
C ALA A 419 -14.23 -1.59 9.80
N ALA A 420 -14.15 -2.12 8.57
CA ALA A 420 -13.58 -1.39 7.43
C ALA A 420 -14.34 -0.12 7.11
N ASP A 421 -15.65 -0.25 7.13
CA ASP A 421 -16.55 0.81 6.73
C ASP A 421 -16.59 1.86 7.84
N GLN A 422 -16.48 1.44 9.11
CA GLN A 422 -16.27 2.35 10.24
C GLN A 422 -14.96 3.14 10.13
N LEU A 423 -13.81 2.48 9.85
CA LEU A 423 -12.54 3.19 9.68
C LEU A 423 -12.59 4.18 8.51
N ARG A 424 -13.12 3.77 7.35
CA ARG A 424 -13.27 4.69 6.20
C ARG A 424 -14.18 5.87 6.52
N ALA A 425 -15.29 5.62 7.21
CA ALA A 425 -16.20 6.68 7.64
C ALA A 425 -15.52 7.64 8.64
N ALA A 426 -14.71 7.12 9.57
CA ALA A 426 -13.94 7.94 10.50
C ALA A 426 -12.88 8.79 9.80
N LEU A 427 -12.13 8.19 8.85
CA LEU A 427 -11.18 8.92 8.00
C LEU A 427 -11.86 10.04 7.20
N ALA A 428 -13.06 9.79 6.65
CA ALA A 428 -13.84 10.80 5.95
C ALA A 428 -14.30 11.93 6.89
N ARG A 429 -14.75 11.61 8.11
CA ARG A 429 -15.17 12.61 9.11
C ARG A 429 -14.05 13.57 9.51
N ILE A 430 -12.82 13.07 9.63
CA ILE A 430 -11.65 13.90 9.95
C ILE A 430 -11.01 14.55 8.71
N ASN A 431 -11.63 14.42 7.53
CA ASN A 431 -11.10 14.89 6.25
C ASN A 431 -9.67 14.40 5.97
N ALA A 432 -9.37 13.15 6.32
CA ALA A 432 -8.08 12.55 5.98
C ALA A 432 -7.93 12.41 4.46
N THR A 433 -6.71 12.59 3.97
CA THR A 433 -6.39 12.39 2.56
C THR A 433 -6.25 10.90 2.28
N ASN A 434 -7.21 10.31 1.57
CA ASN A 434 -7.14 8.91 1.14
C ASN A 434 -6.07 8.72 0.05
N ILE A 435 -5.10 7.86 0.30
CA ILE A 435 -4.01 7.55 -0.63
C ILE A 435 -4.26 6.20 -1.31
N VAL A 436 -4.66 5.20 -0.53
CA VAL A 436 -5.05 3.86 -1.00
C VAL A 436 -6.38 3.51 -0.35
N GLU A 437 -7.44 3.34 -1.13
CA GLU A 437 -8.77 3.00 -0.57
C GLU A 437 -9.05 1.49 -0.58
N ARG A 438 -8.53 0.82 -1.62
CA ARG A 438 -8.70 -0.62 -1.83
C ARG A 438 -7.61 -1.15 -2.75
N LEU A 439 -7.12 -2.37 -2.50
CA LEU A 439 -6.13 -3.03 -3.35
C LEU A 439 -6.76 -4.11 -4.24
N ALA A 440 -6.28 -4.19 -5.49
CA ALA A 440 -6.59 -5.22 -6.47
C ALA A 440 -5.76 -6.49 -6.21
N LEU A 441 -5.81 -7.04 -4.99
CA LEU A 441 -5.06 -8.22 -4.60
C LEU A 441 -5.84 -9.17 -3.69
N ARG A 442 -5.44 -10.44 -3.66
CA ARG A 442 -6.00 -11.48 -2.78
C ARG A 442 -4.88 -12.33 -2.15
N PRO A 443 -4.83 -12.51 -0.82
CA PRO A 443 -5.65 -11.87 0.21
C PRO A 443 -5.14 -10.47 0.56
N GLY A 444 -6.01 -9.60 1.07
CA GLY A 444 -5.63 -8.26 1.58
C GLY A 444 -6.18 -7.06 0.81
N GLY A 445 -7.09 -7.29 -0.14
CA GLY A 445 -7.68 -6.25 -0.97
C GLY A 445 -8.42 -5.14 -0.21
N SER A 446 -8.82 -5.34 1.03
CA SER A 446 -9.56 -4.35 1.84
C SER A 446 -8.69 -3.33 2.57
N THR A 447 -7.38 -3.36 2.34
CA THR A 447 -6.39 -2.44 2.92
C THR A 447 -6.68 -0.98 2.55
N VAL A 448 -6.45 -0.09 3.52
CA VAL A 448 -6.54 1.38 3.36
C VAL A 448 -5.24 2.03 3.81
N VAL A 449 -4.80 3.08 3.11
CA VAL A 449 -3.78 4.02 3.58
C VAL A 449 -4.28 5.44 3.40
N ALA A 450 -4.22 6.25 4.46
CA ALA A 450 -4.61 7.65 4.45
C ALA A 450 -3.64 8.50 5.27
N GLU A 451 -3.65 9.81 5.07
CA GLU A 451 -2.87 10.77 5.85
C GLU A 451 -3.81 11.78 6.53
N THR A 452 -3.65 11.99 7.84
CA THR A 452 -4.44 12.97 8.59
C THR A 452 -3.94 14.40 8.32
N ALA A 453 -4.70 15.41 8.73
CA ALA A 453 -4.26 16.81 8.66
C ALA A 453 -3.01 17.12 9.53
N SER A 454 -2.71 16.29 10.53
CA SER A 454 -1.48 16.35 11.33
C SER A 454 -0.32 15.59 10.68
N ASN A 455 -0.45 15.17 9.42
CA ASN A 455 0.48 14.33 8.69
C ASN A 455 0.72 12.97 9.37
N THR A 456 -0.22 12.42 10.14
CA THR A 456 -0.11 11.04 10.65
C THR A 456 -0.56 10.07 9.57
N THR A 457 0.25 9.07 9.25
CA THR A 457 -0.15 8.03 8.28
C THR A 457 -1.01 6.99 8.98
N ILE A 458 -2.20 6.70 8.44
CA ILE A 458 -3.08 5.62 8.92
C ILE A 458 -2.97 4.45 7.95
N PHE A 459 -2.53 3.29 8.45
CA PHE A 459 -2.39 2.05 7.68
C PHE A 459 -3.35 0.99 8.20
N GLY A 460 -4.49 0.86 7.52
CA GLY A 460 -5.54 -0.12 7.83
C GLY A 460 -5.26 -1.48 7.21
N LEU A 461 -4.89 -2.44 8.04
CA LEU A 461 -4.58 -3.82 7.68
C LEU A 461 -5.75 -4.78 7.90
N PRO A 462 -5.85 -5.86 7.09
CA PRO A 462 -6.81 -6.94 7.33
C PRO A 462 -6.72 -7.61 8.69
N GLY A 463 -7.88 -8.03 9.22
CA GLY A 463 -7.92 -8.85 10.44
C GLY A 463 -7.39 -10.27 10.23
N ASN A 464 -7.35 -10.73 8.98
CA ASN A 464 -6.74 -12.01 8.65
C ASN A 464 -5.20 -11.93 8.81
N PRO A 465 -4.58 -12.80 9.64
CA PRO A 465 -3.15 -12.67 9.97
C PRO A 465 -2.21 -12.69 8.77
N PHE A 466 -2.37 -13.66 7.87
CA PHE A 466 -1.52 -13.75 6.68
C PHE A 466 -1.71 -12.53 5.77
N ALA A 467 -2.96 -12.11 5.54
CA ALA A 467 -3.26 -10.98 4.68
C ALA A 467 -2.67 -9.67 5.21
N ALA A 468 -2.70 -9.44 6.53
CA ALA A 468 -2.06 -8.30 7.16
C ALA A 468 -0.54 -8.31 6.94
N ILE A 469 0.14 -9.42 7.23
CA ILE A 469 1.60 -9.51 7.03
C ILE A 469 1.96 -9.35 5.55
N ALA A 470 1.18 -9.95 4.64
CA ALA A 470 1.40 -9.85 3.21
C ALA A 470 1.33 -8.40 2.71
N VAL A 471 0.31 -7.65 3.12
CA VAL A 471 0.16 -6.26 2.68
C VAL A 471 1.10 -5.31 3.42
N LEU A 472 1.40 -5.57 4.70
CA LEU A 472 2.44 -4.85 5.45
C LEU A 472 3.78 -4.97 4.73
N ALA A 473 4.22 -6.20 4.41
CA ALA A 473 5.46 -6.43 3.68
C ALA A 473 5.46 -5.74 2.30
N ALA A 474 4.31 -5.67 1.64
CA ALA A 474 4.19 -5.10 0.32
C ALA A 474 4.21 -3.56 0.29
N LEU A 475 3.69 -2.88 1.33
CA LEU A 475 3.50 -1.43 1.35
C LEU A 475 4.39 -0.66 2.34
N THR A 476 4.76 -1.24 3.48
CA THR A 476 5.58 -0.56 4.51
C THR A 476 6.89 0.01 3.95
N PRO A 477 7.64 -0.69 3.06
CA PRO A 477 8.84 -0.11 2.47
C PRO A 477 8.61 1.21 1.72
N SER A 478 7.46 1.35 1.03
CA SER A 478 7.07 2.58 0.33
C SER A 478 6.59 3.66 1.30
N ILE A 479 5.85 3.30 2.35
CA ILE A 479 5.45 4.23 3.43
C ILE A 479 6.70 4.83 4.08
N VAL A 480 7.64 3.98 4.50
CA VAL A 480 8.91 4.42 5.09
C VAL A 480 9.68 5.29 4.11
N ALA A 481 9.80 4.87 2.84
CA ALA A 481 10.54 5.64 1.84
C ALA A 481 9.98 7.06 1.66
N ALA A 482 8.65 7.18 1.53
CA ALA A 482 7.97 8.46 1.37
C ALA A 482 8.16 9.35 2.59
N ARG A 483 7.89 8.80 3.79
CA ARG A 483 7.97 9.52 5.06
C ARG A 483 9.39 9.93 5.42
N THR A 484 10.42 9.17 5.04
CA THR A 484 11.82 9.57 5.27
C THR A 484 12.43 10.35 4.09
N ALA A 485 11.68 10.62 3.03
CA ALA A 485 12.20 11.15 1.75
C ALA A 485 13.44 10.40 1.24
N SER A 486 13.44 9.06 1.38
CA SER A 486 14.50 8.21 0.85
C SER A 486 14.12 7.62 -0.51
N PRO A 487 15.08 7.19 -1.33
CA PRO A 487 14.77 6.52 -2.58
C PRO A 487 13.84 5.31 -2.37
N PRO A 488 12.95 5.04 -3.34
CA PRO A 488 12.11 3.86 -3.32
C PRO A 488 12.96 2.58 -3.11
N PRO A 489 12.48 1.62 -2.33
CA PRO A 489 13.19 0.37 -2.10
C PRO A 489 13.38 -0.39 -3.42
N ARG A 490 14.57 -0.95 -3.62
CA ARG A 490 14.82 -1.84 -4.75
C ARG A 490 13.99 -3.11 -4.59
N ARG A 491 13.20 -3.44 -5.59
CA ARG A 491 12.43 -4.70 -5.63
C ARG A 491 13.36 -5.88 -5.88
N ILE A 492 13.25 -6.92 -5.08
CA ILE A 492 13.90 -8.20 -5.32
C ILE A 492 13.01 -8.94 -6.32
N VAL A 493 13.56 -9.34 -7.46
CA VAL A 493 12.81 -10.03 -8.50
C VAL A 493 13.56 -11.28 -8.97
N GLY A 494 12.82 -12.25 -9.46
CA GLY A 494 13.37 -13.53 -9.93
C GLY A 494 12.28 -14.43 -10.50
N PRO A 495 12.65 -15.53 -11.18
CA PRO A 495 11.70 -16.45 -11.77
C PRO A 495 10.92 -17.21 -10.71
N LEU A 496 9.61 -17.37 -10.91
CA LEU A 496 8.75 -18.26 -10.15
C LEU A 496 8.53 -19.55 -10.94
N HIS A 497 9.06 -20.67 -10.44
CA HIS A 497 9.09 -21.91 -11.23
C HIS A 497 7.75 -22.65 -11.29
N ASN A 498 6.87 -22.43 -10.31
CA ASN A 498 5.55 -23.07 -10.22
C ASN A 498 4.41 -22.04 -10.22
N ALA A 499 4.52 -21.02 -11.07
CA ALA A 499 3.52 -19.97 -11.18
C ALA A 499 2.14 -20.52 -11.56
N ALA A 500 2.05 -21.53 -12.42
CA ALA A 500 0.80 -22.17 -12.83
C ALA A 500 0.02 -22.80 -11.66
N GLU A 501 0.71 -23.24 -10.60
CA GLU A 501 0.09 -23.81 -9.40
C GLU A 501 -0.40 -22.73 -8.41
N VAL A 502 0.13 -21.51 -8.53
CA VAL A 502 -0.06 -20.42 -7.56
C VAL A 502 -0.97 -19.32 -8.11
N ALA A 503 -0.85 -19.02 -9.40
CA ALA A 503 -1.52 -17.93 -10.07
C ALA A 503 -3.05 -18.06 -9.97
N THR A 504 -3.71 -16.92 -9.91
CA THR A 504 -5.18 -16.84 -9.87
C THR A 504 -5.65 -15.71 -10.79
N ASN A 505 -6.96 -15.53 -10.91
CA ASN A 505 -7.55 -14.42 -11.68
C ASN A 505 -7.33 -13.02 -11.06
N ALA A 506 -6.60 -12.92 -9.95
CA ALA A 506 -6.20 -11.68 -9.31
C ALA A 506 -4.73 -11.76 -8.87
N THR A 507 -4.10 -10.61 -8.67
CA THR A 507 -2.77 -10.54 -8.06
C THR A 507 -2.81 -11.22 -6.70
N ARG A 508 -1.92 -12.21 -6.50
CA ARG A 508 -1.83 -13.02 -5.30
C ARG A 508 -0.51 -12.79 -4.61
N ILE A 509 -0.54 -12.64 -3.29
CA ILE A 509 0.65 -12.75 -2.46
C ILE A 509 0.59 -14.11 -1.78
N THR A 510 1.61 -14.95 -1.97
CA THR A 510 1.72 -16.26 -1.32
C THR A 510 3.09 -16.42 -0.67
N ALA A 511 3.21 -17.34 0.27
CA ALA A 511 4.48 -17.69 0.88
C ALA A 511 5.42 -18.35 -0.15
N ALA A 512 6.72 -18.14 0.00
CA ALA A 512 7.71 -18.64 -0.93
C ALA A 512 9.01 -19.05 -0.25
N ARG A 513 9.74 -19.93 -0.92
CA ARG A 513 11.12 -20.29 -0.60
C ARG A 513 12.02 -20.07 -1.81
N TYR A 514 13.31 -19.96 -1.58
CA TYR A 514 14.29 -20.04 -2.64
C TYR A 514 14.26 -21.41 -3.30
N ALA A 515 14.35 -21.42 -4.63
CA ALA A 515 14.54 -22.65 -5.38
C ALA A 515 16.04 -23.04 -5.39
N PRO A 516 16.38 -24.35 -5.39
CA PRO A 516 17.78 -24.79 -5.40
C PRO A 516 18.60 -24.32 -6.61
N ASP A 517 17.94 -24.09 -7.75
CA ASP A 517 18.49 -23.62 -9.02
C ASP A 517 18.40 -22.10 -9.20
N GLY A 518 18.02 -21.37 -8.14
CA GLY A 518 17.78 -19.94 -8.17
C GLY A 518 16.33 -19.59 -8.53
N GLY A 519 15.87 -18.40 -8.12
CA GLY A 519 14.46 -18.04 -8.21
C GLY A 519 13.65 -18.56 -7.01
N PHE A 520 12.35 -18.77 -7.22
CA PHE A 520 11.40 -19.00 -6.14
C PHE A 520 10.44 -20.16 -6.43
N LEU A 521 10.00 -20.78 -5.34
CA LEU A 521 8.87 -21.70 -5.32
C LEU A 521 7.79 -21.13 -4.40
N GLY A 522 6.61 -20.85 -4.96
CA GLY A 522 5.46 -20.35 -4.22
C GLY A 522 4.65 -21.48 -3.62
N ASP A 523 3.95 -21.20 -2.52
CA ASP A 523 3.02 -22.15 -1.89
C ASP A 523 1.66 -22.15 -2.62
N PRO A 524 1.26 -23.26 -3.27
CA PRO A 524 -0.05 -23.36 -3.92
C PRO A 524 -1.21 -23.48 -2.92
N HIS A 525 -0.94 -23.98 -1.70
CA HIS A 525 -1.95 -24.29 -0.68
C HIS A 525 -2.04 -23.23 0.42
N LEU A 526 -2.14 -21.96 0.01
CA LEU A 526 -2.14 -20.82 0.92
C LEU A 526 -3.18 -20.96 2.05
N ARG A 527 -2.71 -21.07 3.30
CA ARG A 527 -3.54 -21.00 4.51
C ARG A 527 -3.42 -19.62 5.13
N THR A 528 -4.53 -18.90 5.22
CA THR A 528 -4.51 -17.49 5.63
C THR A 528 -4.90 -17.26 7.09
N ALA A 529 -5.53 -18.24 7.75
CA ALA A 529 -6.09 -18.08 9.10
C ALA A 529 -5.05 -17.77 10.20
N HIS A 530 -3.79 -18.12 9.96
CA HIS A 530 -2.67 -17.94 10.88
C HIS A 530 -1.36 -17.88 10.08
N LEU A 531 -0.24 -17.58 10.75
CA LEU A 531 1.07 -17.48 10.11
C LEU A 531 1.83 -18.81 9.96
N ALA A 532 1.25 -19.97 10.32
CA ALA A 532 1.98 -21.24 10.24
C ALA A 532 2.46 -21.60 8.82
N GLY A 533 1.81 -21.09 7.77
CA GLY A 533 2.27 -21.25 6.38
C GLY A 533 3.58 -20.51 6.07
N LEU A 534 4.04 -19.63 6.96
CA LEU A 534 5.32 -18.93 6.88
C LEU A 534 6.46 -19.66 7.58
N ILE A 535 6.18 -20.75 8.31
CA ILE A 535 7.21 -21.58 8.93
C ILE A 535 8.08 -22.17 7.82
N ASP A 536 9.40 -22.04 7.99
CA ASP A 536 10.44 -22.46 7.03
C ASP A 536 10.31 -21.80 5.64
N ARG A 537 9.75 -20.59 5.57
CA ARG A 537 9.67 -19.79 4.34
C ARG A 537 10.67 -18.66 4.37
N ASP A 538 11.26 -18.37 3.21
CA ASP A 538 12.24 -17.31 3.06
C ASP A 538 11.57 -15.94 2.87
N GLY A 539 10.34 -15.93 2.34
CA GLY A 539 9.68 -14.72 1.91
C GLY A 539 8.25 -14.95 1.43
N LEU A 540 7.71 -13.94 0.76
CA LEU A 540 6.48 -13.97 -0.01
C LEU A 540 6.79 -13.63 -1.47
N VAL A 541 5.96 -14.08 -2.40
CA VAL A 541 6.01 -13.65 -3.81
C VAL A 541 4.73 -12.95 -4.22
N VAL A 542 4.84 -11.90 -5.04
CA VAL A 542 3.73 -11.20 -5.67
C VAL A 542 3.52 -11.75 -7.08
N VAL A 543 2.46 -12.51 -7.26
CA VAL A 543 2.13 -13.22 -8.51
C VAL A 543 0.96 -12.51 -9.20
N ARG A 544 1.20 -11.92 -10.37
CA ARG A 544 0.13 -11.29 -11.17
C ARG A 544 -0.73 -12.36 -11.85
N PRO A 545 -1.96 -12.03 -12.27
CA PRO A 545 -2.72 -12.89 -13.18
C PRO A 545 -1.86 -13.26 -14.39
N ASP A 546 -2.04 -14.49 -14.88
CA ASP A 546 -1.40 -15.00 -16.10
C ASP A 546 0.14 -15.06 -16.06
N THR A 547 0.76 -14.99 -14.88
CA THR A 547 2.20 -15.23 -14.73
C THR A 547 2.52 -16.68 -15.14
N PRO A 548 3.33 -16.90 -16.20
CA PRO A 548 3.72 -18.25 -16.62
C PRO A 548 4.80 -18.82 -15.70
N ASP A 549 5.00 -20.14 -15.73
CA ASP A 549 6.15 -20.77 -15.07
C ASP A 549 7.46 -20.19 -15.60
N GLY A 550 8.41 -19.91 -14.69
CA GLY A 550 9.63 -19.16 -14.98
C GLY A 550 9.42 -17.65 -15.12
N GLY A 551 8.18 -17.16 -15.03
CA GLY A 551 7.85 -15.74 -15.07
C GLY A 551 8.47 -14.96 -13.91
N THR A 552 8.87 -13.72 -14.17
CA THR A 552 9.51 -12.88 -13.14
C THR A 552 8.48 -12.33 -12.16
N VAL A 553 8.68 -12.61 -10.87
CA VAL A 553 7.85 -12.12 -9.76
C VAL A 553 8.69 -11.30 -8.79
N GLU A 554 8.02 -10.46 -8.01
CA GLU A 554 8.63 -9.75 -6.89
C GLU A 554 8.66 -10.66 -5.65
N PHE A 555 9.77 -10.61 -4.92
CA PHE A 555 9.98 -11.31 -3.66
C PHE A 555 10.06 -10.33 -2.49
N LEU A 556 9.29 -10.62 -1.43
CA LEU A 556 9.22 -9.85 -0.20
C LEU A 556 9.86 -10.69 0.92
N PRO A 557 11.07 -10.36 1.39
CA PRO A 557 11.72 -11.15 2.43
C PRO A 557 10.98 -11.06 3.76
N LEU A 558 10.96 -12.17 4.51
CA LEU A 558 10.48 -12.20 5.88
C LEU A 558 11.64 -11.87 6.86
N PRO A 559 11.33 -11.27 8.04
CA PRO A 559 12.31 -11.16 9.12
C PRO A 559 12.81 -12.55 9.54
N ARG A 560 14.09 -12.63 9.92
CA ARG A 560 14.74 -13.85 10.41
C ARG A 560 15.33 -13.66 11.79
#